data_AF-A0A927DQT4-F1
#
_entry.id   AF-A0A927DQT4-F1
#
_cell.length_a   1.000
_cell.length_b   1.000
_cell.length_c   1.000
_cell.angle_alpha   90.00
_cell.angle_beta   90.00
_cell.angle_gamma   90.00
#
_symmetry.space_group_name_H-M   'P 1'
#
loop_
_entity.id
_entity.type
_entity.pdbx_description
1 polymer ?
#
loop_
_entity_poly.entity_id
_entity_poly.type
_entity_poly.pdbx_seq_one_letter_code
_entity_poly.pdbx_strand_id
1 'polypeptide(L)' 'MPVAPPRLLEHEAPDAKSSDENKAFCMALTAETEQLLPVLRRYGFSTLEKLPL' A
#
# COMPACT_ATOMS: atom_id res chain seq x y z
N MET A 1 -2.75 8.74 33.95
CA MET A 1 -3.25 8.49 32.59
C MET A 1 -2.46 7.31 32.02
N PRO A 2 -3.01 6.08 31.97
CA PRO A 2 -2.29 4.97 31.38
C PRO A 2 -2.26 5.19 29.85
N VAL A 3 -1.07 5.30 29.28
CA VAL A 3 -0.90 5.35 27.82
C VAL A 3 -1.20 3.95 27.29
N ALA A 4 -2.26 3.82 26.50
CA ALA A 4 -2.53 2.57 25.80
C ALA A 4 -1.42 2.34 24.76
N PRO A 5 -0.81 1.15 24.68
CA PRO A 5 0.11 0.83 23.59
C PRO A 5 -0.62 0.95 22.25
N PRO A 6 0.04 1.39 21.15
CA PRO A 6 -0.62 1.55 19.87
C PRO A 6 -1.12 0.17 19.40
N ARG A 7 -2.39 -0.13 19.66
CA ARG A 7 -3.04 -1.33 19.16
C ARG A 7 -3.26 -1.13 17.67
N LEU A 8 -2.69 -2.03 16.87
CA LEU A 8 -3.09 -2.27 15.50
C LEU A 8 -4.62 -2.47 15.49
N LEU A 9 -5.32 -1.48 14.97
CA LEU A 9 -6.78 -1.34 14.99
C LEU A 9 -7.44 -2.25 13.93
N GLU A 10 -6.87 -3.43 13.67
CA GLU A 10 -7.28 -4.29 12.54
C GLU A 10 -8.61 -5.01 12.79
N HIS A 11 -9.13 -4.96 14.03
CA HIS A 11 -10.35 -5.66 14.44
C HIS A 11 -11.48 -4.75 14.94
N GLU A 12 -11.29 -3.43 15.03
CA GLU A 12 -12.28 -2.53 15.66
C GLU A 12 -13.23 -1.85 14.65
N ALA A 13 -12.83 -1.78 13.38
CA ALA A 13 -13.65 -1.25 12.31
C ALA A 13 -13.34 -2.00 11.01
N PRO A 14 -14.12 -3.03 10.63
CA PRO A 14 -13.92 -3.76 9.37
C PRO A 14 -14.03 -2.85 8.13
N ASP A 15 -14.64 -1.68 8.29
CA ASP A 15 -14.77 -0.63 7.27
C ASP A 15 -13.73 0.50 7.40
N ALA A 16 -12.81 0.44 8.38
CA ALA A 16 -11.67 1.37 8.43
C ALA A 16 -10.69 1.04 7.31
N LYS A 17 -11.05 1.47 6.09
CA LYS A 17 -10.15 1.54 4.96
C LYS A 17 -9.51 2.92 4.96
N SER A 18 -8.23 2.98 4.59
CA SER A 18 -7.63 4.26 4.22
C SER A 18 -8.48 4.88 3.12
N SER A 19 -8.95 6.13 3.31
CA SER A 19 -9.63 6.88 2.26
C SER A 19 -8.67 7.29 1.13
N ASP A 20 -7.37 7.26 1.41
CA ASP A 20 -6.31 7.53 0.44
C ASP A 20 -6.08 6.38 -0.53
N GLU A 21 -5.65 6.74 -1.74
CA GLU A 21 -5.27 5.78 -2.77
C GLU A 21 -4.05 4.93 -2.37
N ASN A 22 -4.11 3.64 -2.69
CA ASN A 22 -2.99 2.72 -2.49
C ASN A 22 -1.85 3.06 -3.47
N LYS A 23 -0.65 3.34 -2.94
CA LYS A 23 0.56 3.67 -3.73
C LYS A 23 1.58 2.53 -3.68
N ALA A 24 2.10 2.13 -4.84
CA ALA A 24 3.16 1.13 -4.94
C ALA A 24 4.46 1.78 -5.44
N PHE A 25 5.57 1.40 -4.81
CA PHE A 25 6.89 1.92 -5.14
C PHE A 25 7.87 0.78 -5.42
N CYS A 26 8.84 1.02 -6.30
CA CYS A 26 9.94 0.10 -6.58
C CYS A 26 11.30 0.81 -6.56
N MET A 27 12.36 0.08 -6.24
CA MET A 27 13.74 0.60 -6.36
C MET A 27 14.24 0.57 -7.81
N ALA A 28 13.72 -0.35 -8.62
CA ALA A 28 14.05 -0.50 -10.03
C ALA A 28 12.79 -0.78 -10.85
N LEU A 29 12.59 0.02 -11.90
CA LEU A 29 11.57 -0.19 -12.90
C LEU A 29 12.19 -1.02 -14.02
N THR A 30 11.97 -2.33 -13.99
CA THR A 30 12.40 -3.29 -15.02
C THR A 30 11.17 -3.91 -15.69
N ALA A 31 11.37 -4.60 -16.82
CA ALA A 31 10.28 -5.31 -17.51
C ALA A 31 9.60 -6.37 -16.62
N GLU A 32 10.32 -6.93 -15.65
CA GLU A 32 9.76 -7.86 -14.65
C GLU A 32 8.89 -7.11 -13.64
N THR A 33 9.34 -5.94 -13.16
CA THR A 33 8.54 -5.12 -12.25
C THR A 33 7.27 -4.58 -12.94
N GLU A 34 7.33 -4.26 -14.23
CA GLU A 34 6.17 -3.84 -15.01
C GLU A 34 5.09 -4.95 -15.12
N GLN A 35 5.49 -6.22 -15.13
CA GLN A 35 4.53 -7.34 -15.12
C GLN A 35 3.72 -7.42 -13.82
N LEU A 36 4.11 -6.71 -12.76
CA LEU A 36 3.35 -6.62 -11.52
C LEU A 36 2.19 -5.62 -11.60
N LEU A 37 2.18 -4.66 -12.54
CA LEU A 37 1.11 -3.66 -12.67
C LEU A 37 -0.30 -4.27 -12.78
N PRO A 38 -0.55 -5.29 -13.62
CA PRO A 38 -1.86 -5.94 -13.70
C PRO A 38 -2.31 -6.57 -12.38
N VAL A 39 -1.37 -7.07 -11.58
CA VAL A 39 -1.65 -7.65 -10.26
C VAL A 39 -1.95 -6.53 -9.26
N LEU A 40 -1.09 -5.51 -9.19
CA LEU A 40 -1.23 -4.33 -8.33
C LEU A 40 -2.59 -3.63 -8.53
N ARG A 41 -3.01 -3.46 -9.79
CA ARG A 41 -4.31 -2.89 -10.15
C ARG A 41 -5.50 -3.66 -9.54
N ARG A 42 -5.42 -4.99 -9.44
CA ARG A 42 -6.48 -5.82 -8.80
C ARG A 42 -6.59 -5.58 -7.30
N TYR A 43 -5.52 -5.10 -6.67
CA TYR A 43 -5.47 -4.74 -5.25
C TYR A 43 -5.66 -3.23 -5.00
N GLY A 44 -6.07 -2.48 -6.02
CA GLY A 44 -6.34 -1.04 -5.90
C GLY A 44 -5.11 -0.14 -5.99
N PHE A 45 -3.95 -0.68 -6.37
CA PHE A 45 -2.74 0.11 -6.62
C PHE A 45 -2.73 0.54 -8.09
N SER A 46 -2.98 1.83 -8.34
CA SER A 46 -3.10 2.37 -9.69
C SER A 46 -1.77 2.49 -10.44
N THR A 47 -0.69 2.78 -9.71
CA THR A 47 0.62 3.07 -10.29
C THR A 47 1.70 2.28 -9.58
N LEU A 48 2.82 2.09 -10.29
CA LEU A 48 4.06 1.61 -9.73
C LEU A 48 5.14 2.66 -10.01
N GLU A 49 5.61 3.33 -8.97
CA GLU A 49 6.53 4.47 -9.09
C GLU A 49 7.94 4.08 -8.66
N LYS A 50 8.95 4.49 -9.44
CA LYS A 50 10.34 4.30 -9.04
C LYS A 50 10.72 5.36 -8.01
N LEU A 51 11.27 4.94 -6.87
CA LEU A 51 11.77 5.86 -5.85
C LEU A 51 13.01 6.62 -6.37
N PRO A 52 13.10 7.94 -6.11
CA PRO A 52 14.36 8.66 -6.29
C PRO A 52 15.38 8.14 -5.25
N LEU A 53 16.59 7.84 -5.71
CA LEU A 53 17.74 7.50 -4.87
C LEU A 53 18.48 8.76 -4.44
#